data_AF-A0A9D3Q722-F1
#
_entry.id   AF-A0A9D3Q722-F1
#
_cell.length_a   1.000
_cell.length_b   1.000
_cell.length_c   1.000
_cell.angle_alpha   90.00
_cell.angle_beta   90.00
_cell.angle_gamma   90.00
#
_symmetry.space_group_name_H-M   'P 1'
#
loop_
_entity.id
_entity.type
_entity.pdbx_description
1 polymer ?
#
loop_
_entity_poly.entity_id
_entity_poly.type
_entity_poly.pdbx_seq_one_letter_code
_entity_poly.pdbx_strand_id
1 'polypeptide(L)'
;MADIRENFQDLMRYCALDIKATHKVFTEQLPLFMERYPHPVTLAGMLEMSVSYLSVNQNWGQYLEEAQGTFEELQREMKKSLMNLAGDACHFIQDQSYKEDPWLWDLEWDVQEFKQKLLGKKKSSKAKSPAESSATMDWDQGGAVLSRGQVVVE
;
A
#
# COMPACT_ATOMS: atom_id res chain seq x y z
N MET A 1 -6.22 0.40 -17.25
CA MET A 1 -6.24 1.43 -18.30
C MET A 1 -7.15 1.10 -19.49
N ALA A 2 -7.44 -0.17 -19.80
CA ALA A 2 -8.35 -0.52 -20.91
C ALA A 2 -9.80 -0.07 -20.62
N ASP A 3 -10.32 -0.41 -19.45
CA ASP A 3 -11.66 -0.02 -18.98
C ASP A 3 -11.93 1.50 -19.02
N ILE A 4 -10.97 2.31 -18.53
CA ILE A 4 -11.05 3.79 -18.60
C ILE A 4 -11.14 4.29 -20.05
N ARG A 5 -10.46 3.63 -20.99
CA ARG A 5 -10.50 4.00 -22.41
C ARG A 5 -11.82 3.60 -23.07
N GLU A 6 -12.37 2.46 -22.70
CA GLU A 6 -13.66 1.96 -23.20
C GLU A 6 -14.82 2.84 -22.71
N ASN A 7 -14.77 3.26 -21.45
CA ASN A 7 -15.83 4.07 -20.81
C ASN A 7 -15.51 5.58 -20.75
N PHE A 8 -14.54 6.03 -21.55
CA PHE A 8 -14.00 7.40 -21.47
C PHE A 8 -15.08 8.47 -21.57
N GLN A 9 -16.02 8.33 -22.52
CA GLN A 9 -17.02 9.36 -22.78
C GLN A 9 -18.02 9.53 -21.64
N ASP A 10 -18.46 8.42 -21.04
CA ASP A 10 -19.38 8.48 -19.91
C ASP A 10 -18.69 8.99 -18.65
N LEU A 11 -17.46 8.56 -18.39
CA LEU A 11 -16.67 9.04 -17.24
C LEU A 11 -16.34 10.53 -17.36
N MET A 12 -15.90 11.01 -18.52
CA MET A 12 -15.62 12.44 -18.72
C MET A 12 -16.88 13.29 -18.61
N ARG A 13 -18.02 12.81 -19.13
CA ARG A 13 -19.31 13.48 -18.97
C ARG A 13 -19.72 13.56 -17.51
N TYR A 14 -19.54 12.49 -16.75
CA TYR A 14 -19.79 12.46 -15.31
C TYR A 14 -18.93 13.50 -14.58
N CYS A 15 -17.60 13.50 -14.80
CA CYS A 15 -16.70 14.49 -14.20
C CYS A 15 -17.09 15.94 -14.55
N ALA A 16 -17.49 16.20 -15.80
CA ALA A 16 -17.93 17.52 -16.22
C ALA A 16 -19.25 17.95 -15.54
N LEU A 17 -20.19 17.02 -15.37
CA LEU A 17 -21.43 17.29 -14.66
C LEU A 17 -21.20 17.55 -13.17
N ASP A 18 -20.27 16.83 -12.54
CA ASP A 18 -19.89 17.03 -11.14
C ASP A 18 -19.26 18.41 -10.93
N ILE A 19 -18.33 18.83 -11.81
CA ILE A 19 -17.74 20.18 -11.76
C ILE A 19 -18.81 21.26 -11.97
N LYS A 20 -19.77 21.02 -12.87
CA LYS A 20 -20.90 21.93 -13.08
C LYS A 20 -21.78 22.03 -11.84
N ALA A 21 -22.04 20.92 -11.16
CA ALA A 21 -22.83 20.88 -9.94
C ALA A 21 -22.11 21.61 -8.79
N THR A 22 -20.82 21.34 -8.58
CA THR A 22 -20.02 22.01 -7.53
C THR A 22 -19.89 23.51 -7.80
N HIS A 23 -19.69 23.92 -9.05
CA HIS A 23 -19.68 25.34 -9.42
C HIS A 23 -21.00 26.03 -9.07
N LYS A 24 -22.15 25.40 -9.37
CA LYS A 24 -23.48 25.96 -9.02
C LYS A 24 -23.62 26.12 -7.52
N VAL A 25 -23.29 25.10 -6.74
CA VAL A 25 -23.35 25.17 -5.27
C VAL A 25 -22.43 26.27 -4.76
N PHE A 26 -21.19 26.34 -5.25
CA PHE A 26 -20.23 27.36 -4.85
C PHE A 26 -20.70 28.78 -5.18
N THR A 27 -21.34 28.98 -6.33
CA THR A 27 -21.90 30.28 -6.75
C THR A 27 -22.93 30.79 -5.76
N GLU A 28 -23.77 29.91 -5.19
CA GLU A 28 -24.76 30.28 -4.18
C GLU A 28 -24.14 30.46 -2.78
N GLN A 29 -23.07 29.71 -2.45
CA GLN A 29 -22.44 29.77 -1.13
C GLN A 29 -21.49 30.97 -0.95
N LEU A 30 -20.80 31.39 -2.02
CA LEU A 30 -19.87 32.52 -1.98
C LEU A 30 -20.50 33.85 -1.51
N PRO A 31 -21.69 34.27 -1.96
CA PRO A 31 -22.31 35.51 -1.46
C PRO A 31 -22.68 35.42 0.03
N LEU A 32 -23.14 34.26 0.51
CA LEU A 32 -23.43 34.04 1.94
C LEU A 32 -22.16 34.15 2.80
N PHE A 33 -21.03 33.67 2.26
CA PHE A 33 -19.73 33.84 2.90
C PHE A 33 -19.32 35.32 2.97
N MET A 34 -19.54 36.09 1.90
CA MET A 34 -19.24 37.53 1.86
C MET A 34 -20.13 38.35 2.78
N GLU A 35 -21.40 37.98 2.95
CA GLU A 35 -22.31 38.60 3.91
C GLU A 35 -21.81 38.38 5.35
N ARG A 36 -21.35 37.16 5.65
CA ARG A 36 -20.87 36.80 6.99
C ARG A 36 -19.50 37.40 7.32
N TYR A 37 -18.62 37.52 6.33
CA TYR A 37 -17.29 38.10 6.46
C TYR A 37 -17.12 39.26 5.48
N PRO A 38 -17.57 40.47 5.85
CA PRO A 38 -17.63 41.61 4.91
C PRO A 38 -16.27 42.21 4.56
N HIS A 39 -15.21 41.82 5.27
CA HIS A 39 -13.89 42.41 5.06
C HIS A 39 -13.11 41.67 3.96
N PRO A 40 -12.73 42.34 2.85
CA PRO A 40 -12.13 41.70 1.68
C PRO A 40 -10.76 41.06 1.97
N VAL A 41 -10.07 41.51 3.03
CA VAL A 41 -8.78 40.92 3.44
C VAL A 41 -8.95 39.48 3.93
N THR A 42 -10.11 39.09 4.47
CA THR A 42 -10.35 37.71 4.87
C THR A 42 -10.33 36.78 3.66
N LEU A 43 -11.04 37.15 2.57
CA LEU A 43 -10.98 36.36 1.33
C LEU A 43 -9.56 36.38 0.73
N ALA A 44 -8.96 37.56 0.62
CA ALA A 44 -7.63 37.72 0.03
C ALA A 44 -6.58 36.90 0.78
N GLY A 45 -6.63 36.87 2.11
CA GLY A 45 -5.74 36.06 2.93
C GLY A 45 -5.91 34.56 2.68
N MET A 46 -7.15 34.07 2.58
CA MET A 46 -7.41 32.67 2.23
C MET A 46 -6.88 32.32 0.84
N LEU A 47 -7.08 33.20 -0.14
CA LEU A 47 -6.61 33.00 -1.50
C LEU A 47 -5.07 32.99 -1.56
N GLU A 48 -4.41 33.92 -0.88
CA GLU A 48 -2.94 33.97 -0.85
C GLU A 48 -2.35 32.72 -0.20
N MET A 49 -2.94 32.26 0.91
CA MET A 49 -2.54 31.00 1.54
C MET A 49 -2.75 29.79 0.63
N SER A 50 -3.74 29.82 -0.27
CA SER A 50 -4.01 28.73 -1.21
C SER A 50 -3.01 28.65 -2.38
N VAL A 51 -2.25 29.72 -2.65
CA VAL A 51 -1.31 29.82 -3.78
C VAL A 51 0.15 29.70 -3.32
N SER A 52 0.39 29.11 -2.14
CA SER A 52 1.77 28.88 -1.68
C SER A 52 2.53 27.93 -2.61
N TYR A 53 3.70 28.34 -3.07
CA TYR A 53 4.61 27.48 -3.82
C TYR A 53 5.70 26.91 -2.90
N LEU A 54 6.03 25.64 -3.08
CA LEU A 54 7.17 25.02 -2.41
C LEU A 54 8.36 24.99 -3.37
N SER A 55 9.47 25.61 -2.98
CA SER A 55 10.71 25.53 -3.75
C SER A 55 11.37 24.18 -3.51
N VAL A 56 11.42 23.35 -4.55
CA VAL A 56 12.09 22.04 -4.52
C VAL A 56 13.38 22.11 -5.32
N ASN A 57 14.46 21.55 -4.79
CA ASN A 57 15.75 21.42 -5.50
C ASN A 57 15.85 20.05 -6.18
N GLN A 58 16.74 19.90 -7.16
CA GLN A 58 17.05 18.64 -7.84
C GLN A 58 17.50 17.53 -6.86
N ASN A 59 18.07 17.90 -5.71
CA ASN A 59 18.44 16.99 -4.63
C ASN A 59 17.24 16.32 -3.93
N TRP A 60 16.00 16.72 -4.20
CA TRP A 60 14.82 16.15 -3.54
C TRP A 60 14.62 14.67 -3.85
N GLY A 61 14.95 14.23 -5.07
CA GLY A 61 14.91 12.81 -5.43
C GLY A 61 15.88 11.99 -4.58
N GLN A 62 17.13 12.47 -4.45
CA GLN A 62 18.13 11.82 -3.62
C GLN A 62 17.71 11.78 -2.14
N TYR A 63 17.15 12.88 -1.62
CA TYR A 63 16.63 12.92 -0.25
C TYR A 63 15.55 11.86 0.00
N LEU A 64 14.62 11.67 -0.96
CA LEU A 64 13.58 10.65 -0.84
C LEU A 64 14.16 9.23 -0.85
N GLU A 65 15.13 8.96 -1.72
CA GLU A 65 15.79 7.65 -1.79
C GLU A 65 16.59 7.35 -0.51
N GLU A 66 17.34 8.32 0.01
CA GLU A 66 18.10 8.17 1.27
C GLU A 66 17.19 7.99 2.48
N ALA A 67 16.10 8.76 2.56
CA ALA A 67 15.10 8.61 3.62
C ALA A 67 14.44 7.24 3.58
N GLN A 68 14.05 6.76 2.38
CA GLN A 68 13.47 5.45 2.20
C GLN A 68 14.45 4.32 2.52
N GLY A 69 15.72 4.44 2.08
CA GLY A 69 16.76 3.46 2.39
C GLY A 69 17.03 3.35 3.89
N THR A 70 17.05 4.49 4.60
CA THR A 70 17.21 4.52 6.06
C THR A 70 16.04 3.86 6.77
N PHE A 71 14.81 4.11 6.31
CA PHE A 71 13.61 3.46 6.85
C PHE A 71 13.67 1.93 6.67
N GLU A 72 14.04 1.46 5.48
CA GLU A 72 14.12 0.02 5.20
C GLU A 72 15.22 -0.69 6.00
N GLU A 73 16.36 -0.03 6.22
CA GLU A 73 17.42 -0.55 7.08
C GLU A 73 16.93 -0.75 8.51
N LEU A 74 16.37 0.30 9.11
CA LEU A 74 15.84 0.23 10.49
C LEU A 74 14.75 -0.83 10.62
N GLN A 75 13.88 -0.95 9.62
CA GLN A 75 12.86 -2.00 9.61
C GLN A 75 13.48 -3.40 9.54
N ARG A 76 14.56 -3.58 8.77
CA ARG A 76 15.26 -4.86 8.64
C ARG A 76 16.01 -5.23 9.93
N GLU A 77 16.69 -4.27 10.54
CA GLU A 77 17.39 -4.44 11.82
C GLU A 77 16.40 -4.82 12.93
N MET A 78 15.27 -4.11 13.03
CA MET A 78 14.21 -4.43 13.97
C MET A 78 13.67 -5.85 13.76
N LYS A 79 13.35 -6.23 12.51
CA LYS A 79 12.89 -7.58 12.19
C LYS A 79 13.94 -8.64 12.54
N LYS A 80 15.21 -8.37 12.26
CA LYS A 80 16.32 -9.28 12.59
C LYS A 80 16.46 -9.45 14.10
N SER A 81 16.38 -8.37 14.86
CA SER A 81 16.40 -8.41 16.33
C SER A 81 15.27 -9.25 16.88
N LEU A 82 14.04 -9.06 16.37
CA LEU A 82 12.87 -9.86 16.75
C LEU A 82 13.01 -11.33 16.35
N MET A 83 13.54 -11.63 15.15
CA MET A 83 13.81 -13.00 14.72
C MET A 83 14.85 -13.69 15.59
N ASN A 84 15.90 -12.98 15.99
CA ASN A 84 16.92 -13.52 16.89
C ASN A 84 16.31 -13.83 18.26
N LEU A 85 15.55 -12.89 18.84
CA LEU A 85 14.87 -13.09 20.11
C LEU A 85 13.88 -14.26 20.05
N ALA A 86 13.13 -14.40 18.94
CA ALA A 86 12.25 -15.54 18.72
C ALA A 86 13.03 -16.86 18.59
N GLY A 87 14.20 -16.84 17.93
CA GLY A 87 15.11 -17.99 17.86
C GLY A 87 15.63 -18.41 19.23
N ASP A 88 16.09 -17.46 20.03
CA ASP A 88 16.52 -17.68 21.41
C ASP A 88 15.37 -18.25 22.26
N ALA A 89 14.16 -17.70 22.09
CA ALA A 89 12.97 -18.16 22.79
C ALA A 89 12.57 -19.59 22.40
N CYS A 90 12.73 -19.99 21.14
CA CYS A 90 12.47 -21.36 20.68
C CYS A 90 13.31 -22.41 21.42
N HIS A 91 14.50 -22.06 21.93
CA HIS A 91 15.29 -22.99 22.74
C HIS A 91 14.60 -23.36 24.06
N PHE A 92 13.81 -22.47 24.66
CA PHE A 92 13.07 -22.75 25.89
C PHE A 92 11.95 -23.80 25.73
N ILE A 93 11.54 -24.13 24.50
CA ILE A 93 10.55 -25.17 24.23
C ILE A 93 11.08 -26.55 24.66
N GLN A 94 12.37 -26.81 24.45
CA GLN A 94 13.00 -28.11 24.72
C GLN A 94 13.03 -28.41 26.22
N ASP A 95 13.38 -27.42 27.04
CA ASP A 95 13.51 -27.57 28.49
C ASP A 95 12.21 -27.22 29.26
N GLN A 96 11.14 -26.79 28.57
CA GLN A 96 9.90 -26.26 29.15
C GLN A 96 10.09 -25.07 30.12
N SER A 97 11.28 -24.45 30.11
CA SER A 97 11.65 -23.33 30.99
C SER A 97 10.90 -22.04 30.68
N TYR A 98 10.17 -21.96 29.56
CA TYR A 98 9.30 -20.82 29.24
C TYR A 98 8.18 -20.60 30.29
N LYS A 99 7.89 -21.61 31.12
CA LYS A 99 6.94 -21.50 32.23
C LYS A 99 7.51 -20.75 33.44
N GLU A 100 8.83 -20.58 33.53
CA GLU A 100 9.48 -19.90 34.66
C GLU A 100 9.48 -18.38 34.50
N ASP A 101 9.32 -17.86 33.27
CA ASP A 101 9.27 -16.43 33.00
C ASP A 101 7.82 -15.96 32.73
N PRO A 102 7.26 -15.05 33.56
CA PRO A 102 5.92 -14.48 33.35
C PRO A 102 5.73 -13.79 31.99
N TRP A 103 6.79 -13.31 31.34
CA TRP A 103 6.70 -12.62 30.06
C TRP A 103 6.44 -13.57 28.88
N LEU A 104 6.73 -14.86 29.05
CA LEU A 104 6.58 -15.89 28.02
C LEU A 104 5.25 -16.65 28.10
N TRP A 105 4.43 -16.37 29.13
CA TRP A 105 3.16 -17.07 29.37
C TRP A 105 2.05 -16.72 28.39
N ASP A 106 2.08 -15.51 27.82
CA ASP A 106 1.04 -15.03 26.88
C ASP A 106 1.33 -15.45 25.42
N LEU A 107 2.46 -16.13 25.16
CA LEU A 107 2.80 -16.61 23.82
C LEU A 107 2.21 -18.00 23.54
N GLU A 108 1.81 -18.22 22.29
CA GLU A 108 1.36 -19.52 21.79
C GLU A 108 2.58 -20.41 21.45
N TRP A 109 2.80 -21.49 22.20
CA TRP A 109 3.96 -22.40 22.05
C TRP A 109 3.63 -23.71 21.33
N ASP A 110 2.49 -23.80 20.64
CA ASP A 110 2.06 -25.01 19.93
C ASP A 110 2.99 -25.32 18.74
N VAL A 111 3.59 -26.51 18.74
CA VAL A 111 4.48 -26.95 17.64
C VAL A 111 3.63 -27.46 16.48
N GLN A 112 3.61 -26.71 15.38
CA GLN A 112 2.93 -27.13 14.17
C GLN A 112 3.73 -28.20 13.43
N GLU A 113 3.16 -29.40 13.27
CA GLU A 113 3.78 -30.47 12.47
C GLU A 113 3.85 -30.04 11.00
N PHE A 114 5.06 -29.78 10.51
CA PHE A 114 5.27 -29.41 9.12
C PHE A 114 5.00 -30.62 8.22
N LYS A 115 3.80 -30.67 7.61
CA LYS A 115 3.48 -31.65 6.57
C LYS A 115 4.22 -31.28 5.30
N GLN A 116 5.43 -31.79 5.16
CA GLN A 116 6.21 -31.69 3.93
C GLN A 116 5.42 -32.39 2.81
N LYS A 117 4.84 -31.61 1.88
CA LYS A 117 4.26 -32.17 0.66
C LYS A 117 5.36 -32.89 -0.11
N LEU A 118 5.40 -34.22 0.03
CA LEU A 118 6.17 -35.10 -0.84
C LEU A 118 5.75 -34.81 -2.28
N LEU A 119 6.63 -34.17 -3.06
CA LEU A 119 6.48 -34.04 -4.50
C LEU A 119 6.23 -35.44 -5.06
N GLY A 120 5.06 -35.63 -5.68
CA GLY A 120 4.49 -36.93 -5.98
C GLY A 120 5.44 -37.85 -6.75
N LYS A 121 5.47 -39.12 -6.33
CA LYS A 121 6.07 -40.22 -7.10
C LYS A 121 5.53 -40.17 -8.55
N LYS A 122 6.44 -40.09 -9.52
CA LYS A 122 6.15 -40.33 -10.96
C LYS A 122 5.45 -41.68 -11.09
N LYS A 123 4.13 -41.68 -11.29
CA LYS A 123 3.39 -42.87 -11.74
C LYS A 123 3.63 -43.03 -13.24
N SER A 124 4.19 -44.16 -13.63
CA SER A 124 4.30 -44.60 -15.01
C SER A 124 2.91 -44.66 -15.66
N SER A 125 2.85 -44.12 -16.86
CA SER A 125 1.80 -44.16 -17.88
C SER A 125 0.81 -45.34 -17.83
N LYS A 126 -0.49 -45.00 -17.76
CA LYS A 126 -1.55 -45.56 -18.65
C LYS A 126 -2.81 -44.68 -18.70
N ALA A 127 -2.99 -44.07 -19.88
CA ALA A 127 -4.18 -43.59 -20.62
C ALA A 127 -5.50 -43.12 -19.92
N LYS A 128 -5.82 -41.82 -20.14
CA LYS A 128 -7.08 -41.13 -20.61
C LYS A 128 -8.47 -41.67 -20.13
N SER A 129 -9.47 -40.87 -19.73
CA SER A 129 -10.05 -39.60 -20.27
C SER A 129 -11.07 -38.94 -19.25
N PRO A 130 -11.95 -37.93 -19.57
CA PRO A 130 -11.83 -36.51 -19.13
C PRO A 130 -13.09 -35.87 -18.45
N ALA A 131 -13.01 -34.53 -18.20
CA ALA A 131 -14.05 -33.49 -17.93
C ALA A 131 -14.16 -32.97 -16.47
N GLU A 132 -13.55 -31.82 -16.15
CA GLU A 132 -14.11 -30.42 -16.05
C GLU A 132 -14.52 -30.07 -14.60
N SER A 133 -13.67 -29.36 -13.83
CA SER A 133 -13.57 -27.88 -13.65
C SER A 133 -14.70 -27.31 -12.78
N SER A 134 -14.51 -26.43 -11.79
CA SER A 134 -13.47 -25.43 -11.55
C SER A 134 -13.46 -25.00 -10.07
N ALA A 135 -12.27 -24.74 -9.53
CA ALA A 135 -12.07 -23.85 -8.39
C ALA A 135 -10.67 -23.23 -8.57
N THR A 136 -10.60 -21.91 -8.68
CA THR A 136 -9.33 -21.15 -8.69
C THR A 136 -9.49 -19.96 -7.75
N MET A 137 -8.73 -19.98 -6.66
CA MET A 137 -8.49 -18.83 -5.79
C MET A 137 -6.99 -18.53 -5.89
N ASP A 138 -6.73 -17.32 -6.35
CA ASP A 138 -5.48 -16.78 -6.85
C ASP A 138 -4.64 -16.19 -5.69
N TRP A 139 -3.34 -16.50 -5.67
CA TRP A 139 -2.34 -15.77 -4.88
C TRP A 139 -1.19 -15.45 -5.83
N ASP A 140 -1.31 -14.30 -6.49
CA ASP A 140 -0.32 -13.77 -7.41
C ASP A 140 1.01 -13.44 -6.72
N GLN A 141 2.07 -13.79 -7.44
CA GLN A 141 3.47 -13.68 -7.06
C GLN A 141 4.01 -12.29 -7.37
N GLY A 142 5.04 -11.91 -6.62
CA GLY A 142 5.84 -10.72 -6.90
C GLY A 142 6.35 -10.66 -8.34
N GLY A 143 5.96 -9.59 -9.04
CA GLY A 143 6.53 -9.17 -10.32
C GLY A 143 7.66 -8.17 -10.09
N ALA A 144 8.87 -8.55 -10.47
CA ALA A 144 10.00 -7.66 -10.62
C ALA A 144 10.05 -7.08 -12.05
N VAL A 145 10.27 -5.75 -12.12
CA VAL A 145 10.87 -4.94 -13.19
C VAL A 145 10.08 -4.74 -14.50
N LEU A 146 9.73 -3.46 -14.78
CA LEU A 146 9.77 -2.87 -16.11
C LEU A 146 9.96 -1.35 -16.05
N SER A 147 10.77 -0.86 -16.97
CA SER A 147 11.34 0.48 -17.08
C SER A 147 10.31 1.62 -17.28
N ARG A 148 10.60 2.77 -16.68
CA ARG A 148 10.15 4.11 -17.12
C ARG A 148 11.40 5.00 -17.06
N GLY A 149 11.83 5.65 -18.12
CA GLY A 149 11.01 6.42 -19.05
C GLY A 149 11.28 7.88 -18.75
N GLN A 150 12.30 8.40 -19.43
CA GLN A 150 12.76 9.78 -19.53
C GLN A 150 11.66 10.83 -19.35
N VAL A 151 11.78 11.68 -18.32
CA VAL A 151 11.02 12.93 -18.21
C VAL A 151 11.86 14.03 -18.84
N VAL A 152 11.46 14.46 -20.03
CA VAL A 152 11.89 15.72 -20.63
C VAL A 152 11.06 16.81 -19.95
N VAL A 153 11.74 17.76 -19.31
CA VAL A 153 11.15 19.01 -18.84
C VAL A 153 11.48 20.06 -19.88
N GLU A 154 10.45 20.53 -20.60
CA GLU A 154 10.45 21.88 -21.19
C GLU A 154 9.82 22.85 -20.18
#